data_AF-A0A2V9LRA4-F1
#
_entry.id   AF-A0A2V9LRA4-F1
#
_cell.length_a   1.000
_cell.length_b   1.000
_cell.length_c   1.000
_cell.angle_alpha   90.00
_cell.angle_beta   90.00
_cell.angle_gamma   90.00
#
_symmetry.space_group_name_H-M   'P 1'
#
loop_
_entity.id
_entity.type
_entity.pdbx_description
1 polymer ?
#
loop_
_entity_poly.entity_id
_entity_poly.type
_entity_poly.pdbx_seq_one_letter_code
_entity_poly.pdbx_strand_id
1 'polypeptide(L)'
;MGKSKREEIQPEVVRLLGGGADMETLLGFMRKRGLDQMDSLLTLVDVVGLDTGEAYDLILDSRTWSDQRENNLRHHQTLIQALQELSQEQDPNFKIEIEPDPDSPER
;
A
#
# COMPACT_ATOMS: atom_id res chain seq x y z
N MET A 1 8.62 -16.58 23.37
CA MET A 1 8.41 -15.63 22.28
C MET A 1 7.16 -14.85 22.59
N GLY A 2 7.20 -13.51 22.55
CA GLY A 2 6.00 -12.69 22.66
C GLY A 2 5.13 -12.85 21.41
N LYS A 3 3.83 -12.54 21.52
CA LYS A 3 2.94 -12.53 20.36
C LYS A 3 3.38 -11.46 19.37
N SER A 4 3.18 -11.71 18.08
CA SER A 4 3.38 -10.67 17.08
C SER A 4 2.31 -9.58 17.25
N LYS A 5 2.64 -8.34 16.87
CA LYS A 5 1.70 -7.22 16.93
C LYS A 5 0.41 -7.51 16.13
N ARG A 6 0.55 -8.24 15.02
CA ARG A 6 -0.56 -8.73 14.20
C ARG A 6 -1.47 -9.69 14.99
N GLU A 7 -0.88 -10.67 15.67
CA GLU A 7 -1.63 -11.61 16.53
C GLU A 7 -2.37 -10.91 17.69
N GLU A 8 -1.84 -9.80 18.19
CA GLU A 8 -2.51 -9.01 19.24
C GLU A 8 -3.71 -8.22 18.71
N ILE A 9 -3.67 -7.79 17.45
CA ILE A 9 -4.66 -6.89 16.85
C ILE A 9 -5.79 -7.66 16.15
N GLN A 10 -5.51 -8.83 15.58
CA GLN A 10 -6.48 -9.65 14.84
C GLN A 10 -7.81 -9.90 15.59
N PRO A 11 -7.85 -10.25 16.88
CA PRO A 11 -9.11 -10.47 17.59
C PRO A 11 -10.00 -9.23 17.65
N GLU A 12 -9.40 -8.03 17.70
CA GLU A 12 -10.17 -6.79 17.67
C GLU A 12 -10.68 -6.45 16.28
N VAL A 13 -9.92 -6.78 15.23
CA VAL A 13 -10.38 -6.67 13.83
C VAL A 13 -11.59 -7.57 13.59
N VAL A 14 -11.53 -8.84 14.04
CA VAL A 14 -12.67 -9.78 13.99
C VAL A 14 -13.90 -9.18 14.70
N ARG A 15 -13.71 -8.62 15.89
CA ARG A 15 -14.80 -8.01 16.67
C ARG A 15 -15.43 -6.82 15.94
N LEU A 16 -14.61 -5.93 15.36
CA LEU A 16 -15.09 -4.76 14.62
C LEU A 16 -15.84 -5.18 13.35
N LEU A 17 -15.31 -6.16 12.61
CA LEU A 17 -15.96 -6.72 11.43
C LEU A 17 -17.32 -7.33 11.78
N GLY A 18 -17.39 -8.16 12.84
CA GLY A 18 -18.66 -8.72 13.34
C GLY A 18 -19.65 -7.68 13.86
N GLY A 19 -19.16 -6.48 14.20
CA GLY A 19 -19.98 -5.31 14.56
C GLY A 19 -20.44 -4.48 13.36
N GLY A 20 -20.08 -4.85 12.13
CA GLY A 20 -20.47 -4.15 10.90
C GLY A 20 -19.57 -2.96 10.52
N ALA A 21 -18.32 -2.91 11.02
CA ALA A 21 -17.36 -1.91 10.56
C ALA A 21 -17.04 -2.09 9.07
N ASP A 22 -16.95 -0.98 8.33
CA ASP A 22 -16.52 -1.00 6.93
C ASP A 22 -14.99 -1.17 6.80
N MET A 23 -14.53 -1.50 5.59
CA MET A 23 -13.11 -1.79 5.34
C MET A 23 -12.19 -0.61 5.64
N GLU A 24 -12.62 0.62 5.34
CA GLU A 24 -11.84 1.81 5.62
C GLU A 24 -11.67 2.02 7.13
N THR A 25 -12.71 1.74 7.92
CA THR A 25 -12.65 1.77 9.39
C THR A 25 -11.70 0.70 9.92
N LEU A 26 -11.72 -0.51 9.36
CA LEU A 26 -10.81 -1.58 9.75
C LEU A 26 -9.35 -1.22 9.44
N LEU A 27 -9.07 -0.72 8.23
CA LEU A 27 -7.76 -0.25 7.82
C LEU A 27 -7.25 0.87 8.73
N GLY A 28 -8.08 1.89 8.98
CA GLY A 28 -7.75 2.99 9.88
C GLY A 28 -7.46 2.53 11.30
N PHE A 29 -8.21 1.55 11.80
CA PHE A 29 -7.96 0.91 13.09
C PHE A 29 -6.60 0.19 13.10
N MET A 30 -6.32 -0.67 12.12
CA MET A 30 -5.07 -1.41 12.02
C MET A 30 -3.86 -0.49 11.97
N ARG A 31 -3.93 0.56 11.14
CA ARG A 31 -2.89 1.59 11.04
C ARG A 31 -2.71 2.37 12.34
N LYS A 32 -3.81 2.76 13.01
CA LYS A 32 -3.75 3.45 14.31
C LYS A 32 -3.15 2.59 15.42
N ARG A 33 -3.36 1.26 15.35
CA ARG A 33 -2.69 0.30 16.22
C ARG A 33 -1.24 0.04 15.80
N GLY A 34 -0.83 0.55 14.65
CA GLY A 34 0.53 0.55 14.13
C GLY A 34 0.90 -0.75 13.42
N LEU A 35 -0.06 -1.43 12.80
CA LEU A 35 0.28 -2.33 11.70
C LEU A 35 0.76 -1.51 10.51
N ASP A 36 1.74 -2.03 9.79
CA ASP A 36 2.12 -1.49 8.49
C ASP A 36 1.16 -1.99 7.39
N GLN A 37 1.42 -1.57 6.16
CA GLN A 37 0.58 -1.89 5.01
C GLN A 37 0.56 -3.40 4.72
N MET A 38 1.70 -4.08 4.87
CA MET A 38 1.81 -5.53 4.62
C MET A 38 1.11 -6.33 5.70
N ASP A 39 1.31 -5.97 6.97
CA ASP A 39 0.61 -6.60 8.09
C ASP A 39 -0.90 -6.38 8.01
N SER A 40 -1.33 -5.21 7.53
CA SER A 40 -2.75 -4.92 7.27
C SER A 40 -3.30 -5.82 6.16
N LEU A 41 -2.54 -6.00 5.06
CA LEU A 41 -2.92 -6.89 3.96
C LEU A 41 -3.10 -8.32 4.43
N LEU A 42 -2.08 -8.86 5.12
CA LEU A 42 -2.13 -10.23 5.66
C LEU A 42 -3.27 -10.39 6.67
N THR A 43 -3.58 -9.35 7.44
CA THR A 43 -4.73 -9.36 8.35
C THR A 43 -6.06 -9.41 7.59
N LEU A 44 -6.22 -8.69 6.49
CA LEU A 44 -7.43 -8.77 5.66
C LEU A 44 -7.61 -10.17 5.07
N VAL A 45 -6.54 -10.78 4.56
CA VAL A 45 -6.56 -12.16 4.04
C VAL A 45 -6.94 -13.14 5.15
N ASP A 46 -6.27 -13.06 6.31
CA ASP A 46 -6.47 -14.00 7.42
C ASP A 46 -7.85 -13.87 8.10
N VAL A 47 -8.36 -12.63 8.26
CA VAL A 47 -9.53 -12.33 9.10
C VAL A 47 -10.80 -12.13 8.28
N VAL A 48 -10.71 -11.38 7.18
CA VAL A 48 -11.87 -11.06 6.33
C VAL A 48 -12.09 -12.18 5.30
N GLY A 49 -11.04 -12.94 4.98
CA GLY A 49 -11.09 -14.02 4.00
C GLY A 49 -11.03 -13.52 2.55
N LEU A 50 -10.53 -12.30 2.35
CA LEU A 50 -10.27 -11.78 1.01
C LEU A 50 -9.11 -12.52 0.37
N ASP A 51 -9.10 -12.59 -0.96
CA ASP A 51 -7.88 -13.00 -1.64
C ASP A 51 -6.81 -11.90 -1.56
N THR A 52 -5.58 -12.26 -1.94
CA THR A 52 -4.44 -11.34 -1.86
C THR A 52 -4.59 -10.14 -2.78
N GLY A 53 -5.21 -10.30 -3.96
CA GLY A 53 -5.44 -9.22 -4.92
C GLY A 53 -6.50 -8.25 -4.40
N GLU A 54 -7.65 -8.76 -3.95
CA GLU A 54 -8.71 -7.94 -3.36
C GLU A 54 -8.22 -7.14 -2.14
N ALA A 55 -7.42 -7.78 -1.27
CA ALA A 55 -6.83 -7.12 -0.12
C ALA A 55 -5.82 -6.04 -0.52
N TYR A 56 -5.06 -6.28 -1.58
CA TYR A 56 -4.10 -5.33 -2.13
C TYR A 56 -4.82 -4.10 -2.72
N ASP A 57 -5.83 -4.32 -3.57
CA ASP A 57 -6.61 -3.25 -4.20
C ASP A 57 -7.29 -2.37 -3.15
N LEU A 58 -7.92 -2.98 -2.14
CA LEU A 58 -8.53 -2.23 -1.03
C LEU A 58 -7.52 -1.34 -0.30
N ILE A 59 -6.31 -1.86 -0.06
CA ILE A 59 -5.26 -1.10 0.60
C ILE A 59 -4.78 0.03 -0.31
N LEU A 60 -4.56 -0.25 -1.58
CA LEU A 60 -4.07 0.71 -2.57
C LEU A 60 -5.05 1.87 -2.73
N ASP A 61 -6.35 1.58 -2.76
CA ASP A 61 -7.42 2.57 -2.95
C ASP A 61 -7.87 3.25 -1.64
N SER A 62 -7.47 2.73 -0.49
CA SER A 62 -7.87 3.27 0.80
C SER A 62 -7.41 4.71 1.02
N ARG A 63 -8.24 5.47 1.75
CA ARG A 63 -7.81 6.78 2.27
C ARG A 63 -6.75 6.59 3.35
N THR A 64 -6.85 5.51 4.12
CA THR A 64 -5.93 5.15 5.19
C THR A 64 -4.49 5.04 4.73
N TRP A 65 -4.19 4.56 3.52
CA TRP A 65 -2.80 4.42 3.03
C TRP A 65 -2.45 5.39 1.89
N SER A 66 -3.29 6.40 1.67
CA SER A 66 -3.12 7.37 0.58
C SER A 66 -1.82 8.18 0.66
N ASP A 67 -1.33 8.48 1.87
CA ASP A 67 -0.07 9.18 2.09
C ASP A 67 1.15 8.32 1.71
N GLN A 68 1.11 7.02 2.02
CA GLN A 68 2.15 6.09 1.58
C GLN A 68 2.17 5.98 0.05
N ARG A 69 0.99 5.91 -0.58
CA ARG A 69 0.85 5.93 -2.05
C ARG A 69 1.45 7.20 -2.65
N GLU A 70 1.14 8.37 -2.09
CA GLU A 70 1.69 9.64 -2.55
C GLU A 70 3.22 9.70 -2.40
N ASN A 71 3.74 9.23 -1.27
CA ASN A 71 5.19 9.18 -1.04
C ASN A 71 5.89 8.23 -2.01
N ASN A 72 5.31 7.06 -2.28
CA ASN A 72 5.84 6.11 -3.25
C ASN A 72 5.87 6.72 -4.66
N LEU A 73 4.80 7.42 -5.07
CA LEU A 73 4.75 8.12 -6.35
C LEU A 73 5.83 9.21 -6.46
N ARG A 74 6.01 10.00 -5.40
CA ARG A 74 7.04 11.05 -5.35
C ARG A 74 8.46 10.47 -5.44
N HIS A 75 8.73 9.38 -4.74
CA HIS A 75 10.01 8.67 -4.83
C HIS A 75 10.25 8.10 -6.23
N HIS A 76 9.22 7.51 -6.84
CA HIS A 76 9.30 6.99 -8.19
C HIS A 76 9.64 8.09 -9.21
N GLN A 77 8.95 9.24 -9.14
CA GLN A 77 9.24 10.39 -9.98
C GLN A 77 10.66 10.92 -9.77
N THR A 78 11.12 10.99 -8.52
CA THR A 78 12.47 11.45 -8.18
C THR A 78 13.54 10.49 -8.73
N LEU A 79 13.29 9.18 -8.61
CA LEU A 79 14.18 8.15 -9.14
C LEU A 79 14.28 8.24 -10.67
N ILE A 80 13.14 8.39 -11.35
CA ILE A 80 13.10 8.58 -12.80
C ILE A 80 13.91 9.81 -13.20
N GLN A 81 13.68 10.95 -12.53
CA GLN A 81 14.39 12.18 -12.84
C GLN A 81 15.91 12.02 -12.65
N ALA A 82 16.35 11.43 -11.54
CA ALA A 82 17.77 11.19 -11.30
C ALA A 82 18.40 10.26 -12.35
N LEU A 83 17.68 9.23 -12.79
CA LEU A 83 18.13 8.34 -13.86
C LEU A 83 18.23 9.09 -15.21
N GLN A 84 17.28 9.97 -15.51
CA GLN A 84 17.33 10.80 -16.72
C GLN A 84 18.54 11.74 -16.71
N GLU A 85 18.78 12.45 -15.60
CA GLU A 85 19.91 13.35 -15.43
C GLU A 85 21.24 12.61 -15.60
N LEU A 86 21.43 11.47 -14.91
CA LEU A 86 22.63 10.63 -15.06
C LEU A 86 22.84 10.12 -16.48
N SER A 87 21.75 9.77 -17.17
CA SER A 87 21.85 9.28 -18.54
C SER A 87 22.24 10.38 -19.54
N GLN A 88 21.72 11.60 -19.37
CA GLN A 88 22.05 12.74 -20.22
C GLN A 88 23.48 13.25 -20.01
N GLU A 89 24.02 13.09 -18.79
CA GLU A 89 25.43 13.35 -18.51
C GLU A 89 26.37 12.40 -19.26
N GLN A 90 25.96 11.14 -19.48
CA GLN A 90 26.76 10.11 -20.14
C GLN A 90 26.56 10.06 -21.66
N ASP A 91 25.32 10.21 -22.13
CA ASP A 91 24.95 10.27 -23.54
C ASP A 91 23.77 11.24 -23.71
N PRO A 92 23.99 12.45 -24.29
CA PRO A 92 22.96 13.46 -24.49
C PRO A 92 21.76 12.99 -25.34
N ASN A 93 21.89 11.90 -26.09
CA ASN A 93 20.83 11.35 -26.92
C ASN A 93 20.07 10.19 -26.27
N PHE A 94 20.47 9.74 -25.08
CA PHE A 94 19.78 8.66 -24.39
C PHE A 94 18.40 9.10 -23.91
N LYS A 95 17.39 8.25 -24.16
CA LYS A 95 16.01 8.46 -23.73
C LYS A 95 15.55 7.27 -22.90
N ILE A 96 15.03 7.54 -21.71
CA ILE A 96 14.34 6.53 -20.91
C ILE A 96 12.92 6.44 -21.44
N GLU A 97 12.62 5.33 -22.13
CA GLU A 97 11.24 4.95 -22.45
C GLU A 97 10.63 4.31 -21.21
N ILE A 98 9.72 5.03 -20.58
CA ILE A 98 8.91 4.51 -19.49
C ILE A 98 7.60 4.09 -20.13
N GLU A 99 7.38 2.79 -20.24
CA GLU A 99 6.06 2.28 -20.62
C GLU A 99 5.05 2.73 -19.56
N PRO A 100 3.94 3.36 -19.97
CA PRO A 100 2.89 3.70 -19.02
C PRO A 100 2.37 2.42 -18.38
N ASP A 101 2.31 2.41 -17.05
CA ASP A 101 1.73 1.33 -16.27
C ASP A 101 0.25 1.17 -16.69
N PRO A 102 -0.17 0.03 -17.27
CA PRO A 102 -1.53 -0.17 -17.74
C PRO A 102 -2.57 -0.12 -16.60
N ASP A 103 -2.13 -0.27 -15.35
CA ASP A 103 -2.98 -0.28 -14.16
C ASP A 103 -2.88 1.01 -13.32
N SER A 104 -2.16 2.04 -13.80
CA SER A 104 -2.21 3.37 -13.16
C SER A 104 -3.56 4.04 -13.43
N PRO A 105 -4.34 4.40 -12.38
CA PRO A 105 -5.60 5.11 -12.58
C PRO A 105 -5.33 6.46 -13.26
N GLU A 106 -6.01 6.71 -14.38
CA GLU A 106 -5.98 8.02 -15.04
C GLU A 106 -6.59 9.08 -14.10
N ARG A 107 -5.71 9.87 -13.48
CA ARG A 107 -5.90 11.20 -12.84
C ARG A 107 -7.17 11.46 -12.02
#